data_AF-A0A940WA70-F1
#
_entry.id   AF-A0A940WA70-F1
#
_cell.length_a   1.000
_cell.length_b   1.000
_cell.length_c   1.000
_cell.angle_alpha   90.00
_cell.angle_beta   90.00
_cell.angle_gamma   90.00
#
_symmetry.space_group_name_H-M   'P 1'
#
loop_
_entity.id
_entity.type
_entity.pdbx_description
1 polymer ?
#
loop_
_entity_poly.entity_id
_entity_poly.type
_entity_poly.pdbx_seq_one_letter_code
_entity_poly.pdbx_strand_id
1 'polypeptide(L)'
;SSEGVDLGFFGREELPPELPAELFGLPEGGVSEPVSGDGVVSLFQVTRREAAREQTLRSEEARIRESILAPRREEAFRRWLAQATAGAKVKVHAELLQKLVEEKR
;
A
#
# COMPACT_ATOMS: atom_id res chain seq x y z
N SER A 1 32.35 -1.07 -4.64
CA SER A 1 31.53 0.15 -4.70
C SER A 1 30.24 -0.14 -3.97
N SER A 2 30.02 0.46 -2.80
CA SER A 2 28.74 0.35 -2.09
C SER A 2 27.76 1.30 -2.76
N GLU A 3 27.10 0.83 -3.82
CA GLU A 3 25.98 1.55 -4.41
C GLU A 3 24.83 1.50 -3.39
N GLY A 4 24.38 2.68 -2.95
CA GLY A 4 23.22 2.79 -2.09
C GLY A 4 21.98 2.24 -2.81
N VAL A 5 21.02 1.74 -2.04
CA VAL A 5 19.72 1.31 -2.58
C VAL A 5 18.82 2.53 -2.72
N ASP A 6 18.30 2.79 -3.91
CA ASP A 6 17.25 3.79 -4.11
C ASP A 6 15.93 3.23 -3.59
N LEU A 7 15.32 3.96 -2.66
CA LEU A 7 14.06 3.60 -2.01
C LEU A 7 12.84 4.19 -2.73
N GLY A 8 13.05 5.02 -3.76
CA GLY A 8 11.97 5.71 -4.47
C GLY A 8 11.30 6.81 -3.65
N PHE A 9 10.08 7.19 -4.06
CA PHE A 9 9.28 8.19 -3.36
C PHE A 9 8.33 7.53 -2.36
N PHE A 10 8.34 8.03 -1.12
CA PHE A 10 7.43 7.61 -0.05
C PHE A 10 6.82 8.84 0.63
N GLY A 11 5.52 8.77 0.92
CA GLY A 11 4.84 9.73 1.77
C GLY A 11 5.21 9.55 3.24
N ARG A 12 4.88 10.55 4.07
CA ARG A 12 5.10 10.49 5.53
C ARG A 12 4.39 9.29 6.19
N GLU A 13 3.23 8.91 5.68
CA GLU A 13 2.42 7.80 6.20
C GLU A 13 2.96 6.41 5.78
N GLU A 14 3.80 6.38 4.74
CA GLU A 14 4.40 5.15 4.18
C GLU A 14 5.80 4.88 4.75
N LEU A 15 6.31 5.79 5.57
CA LEU A 15 7.59 5.63 6.26
C LEU A 15 7.48 4.48 7.27
N PRO A 16 8.36 3.47 7.19
CA PRO A 16 8.40 2.40 8.17
C PRO A 16 8.54 2.96 9.60
N PRO A 17 7.81 2.44 10.59
CA PRO A 17 7.79 2.98 11.95
C PRO A 17 9.15 2.87 12.67
N GLU A 18 10.02 1.98 12.22
CA GLU A 18 11.41 1.85 12.66
C GLU A 18 12.32 3.01 12.23
N LEU A 19 11.90 3.82 11.24
CA LEU A 19 12.67 4.97 10.79
C LEU A 19 12.29 6.25 11.56
N PRO A 20 13.28 7.08 11.94
CA PRO A 20 13.03 8.36 12.60
C PRO A 20 12.18 9.28 11.72
N ALA A 21 11.21 9.98 12.32
CA ALA A 21 10.35 10.92 11.60
C ALA A 21 11.13 12.16 11.09
N GLU A 22 12.26 12.47 11.73
CA GLU A 22 13.18 13.56 11.39
C GLU A 22 13.77 13.38 9.99
N LEU A 23 13.85 12.13 9.54
CA LEU A 23 14.39 11.71 8.25
C LEU A 23 13.52 12.26 7.09
N PHE A 24 12.20 12.34 7.28
CA PHE A 24 11.28 13.00 6.35
C PHE A 24 11.43 14.54 6.35
N GLY A 25 11.96 15.10 7.44
CA GLY A 25 12.20 16.53 7.59
C GLY A 25 13.39 17.03 6.79
N LEU A 26 14.30 16.15 6.38
CA LEU A 26 15.56 16.52 5.70
C LEU A 26 15.31 17.30 4.40
N PRO A 27 16.15 18.31 4.11
CA PRO A 27 16.10 19.02 2.84
C PRO A 27 16.60 18.13 1.69
N GLU A 28 16.29 18.49 0.45
CA GLU A 28 16.91 17.86 -0.72
C GLU A 28 18.44 17.99 -0.67
N GLY A 29 19.14 16.90 -0.94
CA GLY A 29 20.58 16.77 -0.75
C GLY A 29 21.03 16.50 0.70
N GLY A 30 20.11 16.57 1.67
CA GLY A 30 20.39 16.32 3.08
C GLY A 30 20.70 14.85 3.36
N VAL A 31 21.61 14.61 4.31
CA VAL A 31 22.02 13.29 4.79
C VAL A 31 21.54 13.13 6.23
N SER A 32 21.01 11.96 6.59
CA SER A 32 20.55 11.65 7.94
C SER A 32 21.73 11.42 8.89
N GLU A 33 21.47 11.47 10.20
CA GLU A 33 22.34 10.80 11.17
C GLU A 33 22.28 9.27 10.97
N PRO A 34 23.27 8.50 11.46
CA PRO A 34 23.26 7.04 11.39
C PRO A 34 22.02 6.46 12.09
N VAL A 35 21.18 5.75 11.34
CA VAL A 35 19.97 5.11 11.85
C VAL A 35 20.30 3.66 12.18
N SER A 36 20.21 3.29 13.45
CA SER A 36 20.41 1.92 13.91
C SER A 36 19.09 1.17 13.89
N GLY A 37 19.01 0.05 13.20
CA GLY A 37 17.84 -0.84 13.18
C GLY A 37 18.27 -2.30 13.07
N ASP A 38 17.67 -3.19 13.86
CA ASP A 38 17.87 -4.65 13.83
C ASP A 38 19.33 -5.13 13.59
N GLY A 39 20.28 -4.51 14.28
CA GLY A 39 21.70 -4.88 14.21
C GLY A 39 22.46 -4.35 12.99
N VAL A 40 21.85 -3.49 12.17
CA VAL A 40 22.45 -2.81 11.02
C VAL A 40 22.38 -1.29 11.22
N VAL A 41 23.41 -0.58 10.78
CA VAL A 41 23.44 0.89 10.75
C VAL A 41 23.27 1.34 9.31
N SER A 42 22.23 2.13 9.05
CA SER A 42 21.89 2.67 7.73
C SER A 42 22.05 4.19 7.71
N LEU A 43 22.50 4.72 6.57
CA LEU A 43 22.60 6.16 6.30
C LEU A 43 21.69 6.50 5.13
N PHE A 44 20.91 7.57 5.25
CA PHE A 44 19.95 7.97 4.23
C PHE A 44 20.32 9.33 3.64
N GLN A 45 20.14 9.48 2.34
CA GLN A 45 20.30 10.74 1.63
C GLN A 45 19.03 11.06 0.84
N VAL A 46 18.51 12.27 1.01
CA VAL A 46 17.37 12.73 0.23
C VAL A 46 17.87 13.20 -1.14
N THR A 47 17.60 12.43 -2.18
CA THR A 47 18.01 12.78 -3.55
C THR A 47 17.07 13.79 -4.21
N ARG A 48 15.78 13.74 -3.85
CA ARG A 48 14.74 14.62 -4.41
C ARG A 48 13.58 14.78 -3.43
N ARG A 49 12.99 15.98 -3.35
CA ARG A 49 11.78 16.23 -2.56
C ARG A 49 10.68 16.83 -3.42
N GLU A 50 9.53 16.15 -3.48
CA GLU A 50 8.34 16.75 -4.08
C GLU A 50 7.58 17.54 -3.03
N ALA A 51 7.35 18.83 -3.29
CA ALA A 51 6.48 19.63 -2.45
C ALA A 51 5.11 18.96 -2.39
N ALA A 52 4.52 18.91 -1.19
CA ALA A 52 3.12 18.50 -1.05
C ALA A 52 2.30 19.40 -1.97
N ARG A 53 1.87 18.85 -3.12
CA ARG A 53 0.93 19.56 -3.96
C ARG A 53 -0.31 19.68 -3.12
N GLU A 54 -0.85 20.89 -2.96
CA GLU A 54 -2.20 21.06 -2.46
C GLU A 54 -3.13 20.37 -3.47
N GLN A 55 -3.35 19.08 -3.22
CA GLN A 55 -4.35 18.29 -3.88
C GLN A 55 -5.67 18.94 -3.49
N THR A 56 -6.11 19.91 -4.30
CA THR A 56 -7.39 20.57 -4.09
C THR A 56 -8.46 19.48 -4.00
N LEU A 57 -9.42 19.63 -3.08
CA LEU A 57 -10.54 18.67 -2.93
C LEU A 57 -11.14 18.27 -4.29
N ARG A 58 -11.21 19.20 -5.24
CA ARG A 58 -11.71 18.99 -6.61
C ARG A 58 -10.89 17.97 -7.42
N SER A 59 -9.58 17.90 -7.24
CA SER A 59 -8.70 16.94 -7.92
C SER A 59 -8.81 15.53 -7.35
N GLU A 60 -9.08 15.43 -6.05
CA GLU A 60 -9.07 14.17 -5.30
C GLU A 60 -10.45 13.57 -5.02
N GLU A 61 -11.51 14.35 -5.22
CA GLU A 61 -12.88 13.94 -4.96
C GLU A 61 -13.23 12.62 -5.66
N ALA A 62 -12.82 12.45 -6.92
CA ALA A 62 -13.06 11.23 -7.67
C ALA A 62 -12.35 10.01 -7.05
N ARG A 63 -11.09 10.17 -6.62
CA ARG A 63 -10.29 9.11 -5.98
C ARG A 63 -10.86 8.74 -4.61
N ILE A 64 -11.20 9.74 -3.80
CA ILE A 64 -11.79 9.56 -2.46
C ILE A 64 -13.18 8.91 -2.58
N ARG A 65 -13.98 9.33 -3.56
CA ARG A 65 -15.30 8.75 -3.80
C ARG A 65 -15.19 7.28 -4.20
N GLU A 66 -14.25 6.94 -5.08
CA GLU A 66 -14.05 5.55 -5.48
C GLU A 66 -13.52 4.69 -4.32
N SER A 67 -12.59 5.21 -3.51
CA SER A 67 -12.05 4.48 -2.35
C SER A 67 -13.12 4.18 -1.27
N ILE A 68 -14.18 4.99 -1.19
CA ILE A 68 -15.33 4.75 -0.31
C ILE A 68 -16.37 3.83 -0.97
N LEU A 69 -16.64 4.00 -2.26
CA LEU A 69 -17.67 3.24 -2.97
C LEU A 69 -17.25 1.79 -3.22
N ALA A 70 -15.99 1.54 -3.56
CA ALA A 70 -15.47 0.20 -3.82
C ALA A 70 -15.70 -0.79 -2.66
N PRO A 71 -15.29 -0.49 -1.40
CA PRO A 71 -15.51 -1.43 -0.29
C PRO A 71 -17.00 -1.60 0.05
N ARG A 72 -17.81 -0.55 -0.09
CA ARG A 72 -19.27 -0.62 0.13
C ARG A 72 -19.98 -1.50 -0.90
N ARG A 73 -19.59 -1.40 -2.18
CA ARG A 73 -20.11 -2.25 -3.26
C ARG A 73 -19.75 -3.71 -3.02
N GLU A 74 -18.49 -3.97 -2.67
CA GLU A 74 -18.01 -5.31 -2.35
C GLU A 74 -18.73 -5.91 -1.14
N GLU A 75 -18.94 -5.13 -0.07
CA GLU A 75 -19.71 -5.57 1.10
C GLU A 75 -21.18 -5.87 0.75
N ALA A 76 -21.82 -5.00 -0.04
CA ALA A 76 -23.19 -5.21 -0.51
C ALA A 76 -23.29 -6.46 -1.40
N PHE A 77 -22.32 -6.67 -2.29
CA PHE A 77 -22.23 -7.84 -3.15
C PHE A 77 -22.06 -9.13 -2.35
N ARG A 78 -21.16 -9.15 -1.35
CA ARG A 78 -20.99 -10.28 -0.44
C ARG A 78 -22.24 -10.59 0.35
N ARG A 79 -22.95 -9.57 0.85
CA ARG A 79 -24.23 -9.75 1.55
C ARG A 79 -25.30 -10.34 0.63
N TRP A 80 -25.42 -9.82 -0.59
CA TRP A 80 -26.33 -10.36 -1.59
C TRP A 80 -25.99 -11.82 -1.94
N LEU A 81 -24.71 -12.13 -2.19
CA LEU A 81 -24.25 -13.50 -2.44
C LEU A 81 -24.59 -14.43 -1.28
N ALA A 82 -24.35 -14.01 -0.04
CA ALA A 82 -24.66 -14.81 1.14
C ALA A 82 -26.16 -15.09 1.25
N GLN A 83 -27.01 -14.10 0.98
CA GLN A 83 -28.46 -14.29 0.96
C GLN A 83 -28.94 -15.18 -0.21
N ALA A 84 -28.38 -14.99 -1.39
CA ALA A 84 -28.72 -15.77 -2.59
C ALA A 84 -28.29 -17.24 -2.45
N THR A 85 -27.18 -17.51 -1.77
CA THR A 85 -26.68 -18.86 -1.50
C THR A 85 -27.29 -19.51 -0.26
N ALA A 86 -27.83 -18.74 0.69
CA ALA A 86 -28.51 -19.26 1.89
C ALA A 86 -29.75 -20.12 1.58
N GLY A 87 -30.42 -19.89 0.44
CA GLY A 87 -31.55 -20.70 -0.03
C GLY A 87 -31.16 -21.82 -1.01
N ALA A 88 -29.90 -21.91 -1.44
CA ALA A 88 -29.45 -22.81 -2.49
C ALA A 88 -28.57 -23.94 -1.92
N LYS A 89 -28.78 -25.18 -2.34
CA LYS A 89 -27.83 -26.29 -2.08
C LYS A 89 -26.57 -26.08 -2.93
N VAL A 90 -25.68 -25.21 -2.48
CA VAL A 90 -24.39 -24.97 -3.13
C VAL A 90 -23.43 -26.12 -2.77
N LYS A 91 -23.16 -27.01 -3.71
CA LYS A 91 -22.09 -28.01 -3.60
C LYS A 91 -20.82 -27.44 -4.22
N VAL A 92 -19.87 -27.03 -3.38
CA VAL A 92 -18.55 -26.58 -3.81
C VAL A 92 -17.68 -27.82 -4.04
N HIS A 93 -17.36 -28.11 -5.30
CA HIS A 93 -16.47 -29.21 -5.68
C HIS A 93 -15.01 -28.74 -5.67
N ALA A 94 -14.38 -28.84 -4.50
CA ALA A 94 -13.03 -28.34 -4.23
C ALA A 94 -11.94 -28.90 -5.18
N GLU A 95 -12.10 -30.13 -5.66
CA GLU A 95 -11.14 -30.79 -6.57
C GLU A 95 -11.04 -30.09 -7.94
N LEU A 96 -12.12 -29.49 -8.43
CA LEU A 96 -12.13 -28.76 -9.70
C LEU A 96 -11.46 -27.39 -9.57
N LEU A 97 -11.53 -26.78 -8.38
CA LEU A 97 -10.89 -25.50 -8.09
C LEU A 97 -9.37 -25.62 -8.01
N GLN A 98 -8.85 -26.74 -7.47
CA GLN A 98 -7.39 -26.97 -7.42
C GLN A 98 -6.78 -27.11 -8.81
N LYS A 99 -7.40 -27.88 -9.72
CA LYS A 99 -6.92 -28.02 -11.11
C LYS A 99 -6.86 -26.68 -11.86
N LEU A 100 -7.85 -25.81 -11.64
CA LEU A 100 -7.91 -24.48 -12.25
C LEU A 100 -6.82 -23.51 -11.75
N VAL A 101 -6.35 -23.69 -10.51
CA VAL A 101 -5.27 -22.88 -9.92
C VAL A 101 -3.90 -23.39 -10.39
N GLU A 102 -3.73 -24.70 -10.54
CA GLU A 102 -2.49 -25.30 -11.04
C GLU A 102 -2.25 -25.05 -12.53
N GLU A 103 -3.29 -25.05 -13.37
CA GLU A 103 -3.17 -24.81 -14.82
C GLU A 103 -2.82 -23.35 -15.16
N LYS A 104 -2.98 -22.43 -14.22
CA LYS A 104 -2.67 -21.00 -14.37
C LYS A 104 -1.25 -20.63 -13.93
N ARG A 105 -0.44 -21.61 -13.49
CA ARG A 105 0.93 -21.41 -13.00
C ARG A 105 1.99 -21.73 -14.03
#